data_AF-R6P7Z0-F1
#
_entry.id   AF-R6P7Z0-F1
#
_cell.length_a   1.000
_cell.length_b   1.000
_cell.length_c   1.000
_cell.angle_alpha   90.00
_cell.angle_beta   90.00
_cell.angle_gamma   90.00
#
_symmetry.space_group_name_H-M   'P 1'
#
loop_
_entity.id
_entity.type
_entity.pdbx_description
1 polymer ?
#
loop_
_entity_poly.entity_id
_entity_poly.type
_entity_poly.pdbx_seq_one_letter_code
_entity_poly.pdbx_strand_id
1 'polypeptide(L)' 'MWIFEKKMEFPVKIKNTNPALAKLIITQYGGCDGEVAASLRYLSQRFSMITPQAKAVLTDIGTEE' A
#
# COMPACT_ATOMS: atom_id res chain seq x y z
N MET A 1 3.49 7.09 14.97
CA MET A 1 4.47 6.00 15.18
C MET A 1 3.92 4.78 14.50
N TRP A 2 4.74 4.06 13.72
CA TRP A 2 4.29 2.86 13.01
C TRP A 2 4.40 1.64 13.93
N ILE A 3 3.44 0.73 13.83
CA ILE A 3 3.45 -0.56 14.51
C ILE A 3 3.34 -1.62 13.41
N PHE A 4 4.26 -2.57 13.41
CA PHE A 4 4.21 -3.70 12.50
C PHE A 4 3.70 -4.92 13.26
N GLU A 5 2.61 -5.49 12.76
CA GLU A 5 2.12 -6.79 13.21
C GLU A 5 2.43 -7.82 12.14
N LYS A 6 3.02 -8.97 12.52
CA LYS A 6 3.34 -10.05 11.59
C LYS A 6 2.08 -10.85 11.23
N LYS A 7 1.11 -10.19 10.60
CA LYS A 7 -0.15 -10.72 10.09
C LYS A 7 -0.45 -10.05 8.75
N MET A 8 -1.09 -10.79 7.85
CA MET A 8 -1.62 -10.21 6.60
C MET A 8 -2.97 -9.56 6.88
N GLU A 9 -3.30 -8.48 6.18
CA GLU A 9 -4.63 -7.89 6.23
C GLU A 9 -5.69 -8.85 5.68
N PHE A 10 -5.38 -9.55 4.60
CA PHE A 10 -6.22 -10.59 4.02
C PHE A 10 -5.45 -11.91 3.84
N PRO A 11 -6.05 -13.07 4.18
CA PRO A 11 -5.38 -14.36 4.04
C PRO A 11 -5.18 -14.74 2.57
N VAL A 12 -3.93 -15.00 2.19
CA VAL A 12 -3.56 -15.43 0.83
C VAL A 12 -3.54 -16.97 0.74
N LYS A 13 -4.06 -17.53 -0.36
CA LYS A 13 -4.09 -18.98 -0.61
C LYS A 13 -3.50 -19.32 -1.99
N ILE A 14 -2.18 -19.47 -2.07
CA ILE A 14 -1.48 -19.89 -3.30
C ILE A 14 -1.30 -21.41 -3.28
N LYS A 15 -1.77 -22.10 -4.32
CA LYS A 15 -1.68 -23.57 -4.43
C LYS A 15 -0.54 -24.06 -5.32
N ASN A 16 -0.17 -23.27 -6.33
CA ASN A 16 0.81 -23.66 -7.35
C ASN A 16 1.73 -22.48 -7.67
N THR A 17 2.98 -22.77 -7.99
CA THR A 17 3.94 -21.77 -8.47
C THR A 17 3.58 -21.34 -9.90
N ASN A 18 3.49 -20.03 -10.14
CA ASN A 18 3.25 -19.48 -11.48
C ASN A 18 4.11 -18.21 -11.71
N PRO A 19 5.31 -18.35 -12.32
CA PRO A 19 6.22 -17.23 -12.55
C PRO A 19 5.67 -16.18 -13.53
N ALA A 20 4.86 -16.59 -14.51
CA ALA A 20 4.25 -15.66 -15.47
C ALA A 20 3.25 -14.73 -14.77
N LEU A 21 2.41 -15.28 -13.88
CA LEU A 21 1.51 -14.48 -13.05
C LEU A 21 2.28 -13.60 -12.07
N ALA A 22 3.34 -14.11 -11.44
CA ALA A 22 4.18 -13.31 -10.54
C ALA A 22 4.78 -12.08 -11.25
N LYS A 23 5.19 -12.23 -12.52
CA LYS A 23 5.67 -11.11 -13.36
C LYS A 23 4.60 -10.05 -13.62
N LEU A 24 3.32 -10.40 -13.60
CA LEU A 24 2.23 -9.42 -13.69
C LEU A 24 1.95 -8.80 -12.32
N ILE A 25 1.88 -9.60 -11.25
CA ILE A 25 1.62 -9.10 -9.88
C ILE A 25 2.67 -8.07 -9.44
N ILE A 26 3.94 -8.23 -9.82
CA ILE A 26 4.99 -7.27 -9.45
C ILE A 26 4.74 -5.85 -9.98
N THR A 27 3.93 -5.69 -11.04
CA THR A 27 3.56 -4.35 -11.53
C THR A 27 2.60 -3.64 -10.58
N GLN A 28 1.82 -4.37 -9.78
CA GLN A 28 1.02 -3.80 -8.69
C GLN A 28 1.88 -3.53 -7.45
N TYR A 29 2.97 -4.27 -7.22
CA TYR A 29 3.88 -3.95 -6.13
C TYR A 29 4.72 -2.70 -6.40
N GLY A 30 5.44 -2.65 -7.54
CA GLY A 30 6.45 -1.62 -7.83
C GLY A 30 6.26 -0.87 -9.15
N GLY A 31 5.14 -1.05 -9.84
CA GLY A 31 4.84 -0.27 -11.04
C GLY A 31 4.44 1.17 -10.72
N CYS A 32 4.31 2.00 -11.76
CA CYS A 32 3.94 3.42 -11.61
C CYS A 32 2.60 3.63 -10.90
N ASP A 33 1.64 2.74 -11.16
CA ASP A 33 0.32 2.71 -10.54
C ASP A 33 0.19 1.56 -9.52
N GLY A 34 1.30 1.17 -8.90
CA GLY A 34 1.33 0.13 -7.87
C GLY A 34 1.14 0.67 -6.45
N GLU A 35 0.93 -0.25 -5.50
CA GLU A 35 0.62 0.05 -4.09
C GLU A 35 1.72 0.85 -3.40
N VAL A 36 3.00 0.54 -3.67
CA VAL A 36 4.11 1.33 -3.12
C VAL A 36 4.07 2.78 -3.61
N ALA A 37 3.66 3.01 -4.85
CA ALA A 37 3.53 4.37 -5.37
C ALA A 37 2.32 5.09 -4.76
N ALA A 38 1.22 4.37 -4.49
CA ALA A 38 0.04 4.91 -3.82
C ALA A 38 0.32 5.27 -2.35
N SER A 39 0.85 4.32 -1.56
CA SER A 39 1.16 4.51 -0.14
C SER A 39 2.12 5.68 0.08
N LEU A 40 3.23 5.72 -0.66
CA LEU A 40 4.20 6.81 -0.56
C LEU A 40 3.59 8.16 -0.94
N ARG A 41 2.69 8.20 -1.92
CA ARG A 41 2.02 9.44 -2.33
C ARG A 41 1.12 9.96 -1.22
N TYR A 42 0.24 9.14 -0.66
CA TYR A 42 -0.68 9.55 0.41
C TYR A 42 0.09 9.96 1.68
N LEU A 43 1.07 9.15 2.09
CA LEU A 43 1.90 9.42 3.27
C LEU A 43 2.80 10.64 3.11
N SER A 44 3.17 11.02 1.89
CA SER A 44 3.92 12.25 1.62
C SER A 44 3.00 13.47 1.59
N GLN A 45 1.81 13.34 0.99
CA GLN A 45 0.83 14.42 0.90
C GLN A 45 0.31 14.89 2.26
N ARG A 46 0.18 14.00 3.25
CA ARG A 46 -0.34 14.37 4.58
C ARG A 46 0.45 15.50 5.27
N PHE A 47 1.75 15.66 4.96
CA PHE A 47 2.58 16.68 5.59
C PHE A 47 2.24 18.10 5.10
N SER A 48 1.80 18.24 3.85
CA SER A 48 1.44 19.54 3.25
C SER A 48 -0.06 19.82 3.26
N MET A 49 -0.90 18.86 3.65
CA MET A 49 -2.35 19.07 3.70
C MET A 49 -2.74 20.17 4.70
N ILE A 50 -3.83 20.86 4.40
CA ILE A 50 -4.30 22.01 5.18
C ILE A 50 -5.26 21.55 6.28
N THR A 51 -6.24 20.71 5.93
CA THR A 51 -7.29 20.32 6.87
C THR A 51 -6.88 19.13 7.72
N PRO A 52 -7.17 19.14 9.04
CA PRO A 52 -6.91 18.00 9.92
C PRO A 52 -7.57 16.70 9.42
N GLN A 53 -8.77 16.80 8.84
CA GLN A 53 -9.52 15.66 8.32
C GLN A 53 -8.81 15.01 7.13
N ALA A 54 -8.30 15.81 6.18
CA ALA A 54 -7.57 15.25 5.05
C ALA A 54 -6.24 14.62 5.48
N LYS A 55 -5.55 15.18 6.48
CA LYS A 55 -4.34 14.56 7.06
C LYS A 55 -4.62 13.19 7.65
N ALA A 56 -5.74 13.06 8.38
CA ALA A 56 -6.17 11.80 8.95
C ALA A 56 -6.49 10.79 7.84
N VAL A 57 -7.34 11.16 6.88
CA VAL A 57 -7.73 10.31 5.75
C VAL A 57 -6.52 9.83 4.95
N LEU A 58 -5.57 10.70 4.62
CA LEU A 58 -4.34 10.29 3.91
C LEU A 58 -3.42 9.40 4.75
N THR A 59 -3.45 9.56 6.08
CA THR A 59 -2.72 8.66 6.98
C THR A 59 -3.39 7.29 7.02
N ASP A 60 -4.71 7.24 7.08
CA ASP A 60 -5.47 5.99 7.12
C ASP A 60 -5.28 5.21 5.81
N ILE A 61 -5.53 5.86 4.67
CA ILE A 61 -5.37 5.24 3.35
C ILE A 61 -3.90 4.84 3.14
N GLY A 62 -2.94 5.73 3.36
CA GLY A 62 -1.52 5.39 3.20
C GLY A 62 -0.98 4.36 4.20
N THR A 63 -1.75 3.96 5.21
CA THR A 63 -1.42 2.85 6.11
C THR A 63 -2.03 1.52 5.65
N GLU A 64 -3.16 1.57 4.94
CA GLU A 64 -3.80 0.42 4.29
C GLU A 64 -2.96 -0.06 3.09
N GLU A 65 -2.45 0.88 2.29
CA GLU A 65 -1.58 0.63 1.13
C GLU A 65 -0.14 0.24 1.51
#